data_AF-A0A098MCV6-F1
#
_entry.id   AF-A0A098MCV6-F1
#
_cell.length_a   1.000
_cell.length_b   1.000
_cell.length_c   1.000
_cell.angle_alpha   90.00
_cell.angle_beta   90.00
_cell.angle_gamma   90.00
#
_symmetry.space_group_name_H-M   'P 1'
#
loop_
_entity.id
_entity.type
_entity.pdbx_description
1 polymer ?
#
loop_
_entity_poly.entity_id
_entity_poly.type
_entity_poly.pdbx_seq_one_letter_code
_entity_poly.pdbx_strand_id
1 'polypeptide(L)'
;MMREWLGQYKYRGNERYAPILGLMLEKAYQMLKVQHEDVVYQNTFIRPRSAFPFRRSPSIVSWKADLLVPVPVSEPRLIERGFNQAERLAAELSWRTGIPLLPLLVRTHHTDKQSFKGRAERLTNMKHAFGPNSSISEDYFNWLMGITAFHDTNYPRPVRIIIVDDIYTTGSTIRACAESVRQMTEACGFRSDIYSLTWARS
;
A
#
# COMPACT_ATOMS: atom_id res chain seq x y z
N MET A 1 22.10 -3.42 15.95
CA MET A 1 21.96 -2.19 15.15
C MET A 1 20.60 -2.08 14.45
N MET A 2 20.26 -2.88 13.43
CA MET A 2 19.03 -2.68 12.63
C MET A 2 17.71 -2.87 13.43
N ARG A 3 17.62 -3.93 14.26
CA ARG A 3 16.47 -4.14 15.18
C ARG A 3 16.32 -3.04 16.23
N GLU A 4 17.44 -2.47 16.65
CA GLU A 4 17.48 -1.41 17.66
C GLU A 4 16.94 -0.09 17.09
N TRP A 5 17.32 0.26 15.85
CA TRP A 5 16.78 1.43 15.16
C TRP A 5 15.28 1.32 14.93
N LEU A 6 14.78 0.14 14.53
CA LEU A 6 13.35 -0.13 14.49
C LEU A 6 12.69 0.04 15.85
N GLY A 7 13.31 -0.49 16.91
CA GLY A 7 12.78 -0.36 18.26
C GLY A 7 12.63 1.10 18.69
N GLN A 8 13.65 1.92 18.40
CA GLN A 8 13.65 3.36 18.68
C GLN A 8 12.58 4.11 17.87
N TYR A 9 12.45 3.80 16.58
CA TYR A 9 11.45 4.40 15.72
C TYR A 9 10.02 3.98 16.09
N LYS A 10 9.82 2.70 16.38
CA LYS A 10 8.50 2.08 16.62
C LYS A 10 7.96 2.34 18.03
N TYR A 11 8.81 2.33 19.05
CA TYR A 11 8.38 2.34 20.45
C TYR A 11 8.88 3.55 21.25
N ARG A 12 9.83 4.34 20.73
CA ARG A 12 10.36 5.52 21.42
C ARG A 12 10.11 6.83 20.69
N GLY A 13 9.25 6.82 19.67
CA GLY A 13 8.85 8.03 18.96
C GLY A 13 10.00 8.75 18.24
N ASN A 14 11.05 8.03 17.84
CA ASN A 14 12.25 8.68 17.30
C ASN A 14 12.15 8.96 15.80
N GLU A 15 11.41 10.00 15.42
CA GLU A 15 11.11 10.37 14.03
C GLU A 15 12.35 10.63 13.15
N ARG A 16 13.51 10.94 13.75
CA ARG A 16 14.76 11.19 13.00
C ARG A 16 15.22 10.02 12.13
N TYR A 17 14.70 8.81 12.38
CA TYR A 17 14.99 7.65 11.55
C TYR A 17 14.13 7.60 10.27
N ALA A 18 13.01 8.34 10.18
CA ALA A 18 12.11 8.31 9.04
C ALA A 18 12.84 8.54 7.70
N PRO A 19 13.75 9.53 7.54
CA PRO A 19 14.42 9.74 6.26
C PRO A 19 15.27 8.55 5.80
N ILE A 20 15.99 7.91 6.72
CA ILE A 20 16.82 6.74 6.40
C ILE A 20 15.95 5.52 6.10
N LEU A 21 14.92 5.28 6.91
CA LEU A 21 14.00 4.17 6.69
C LEU A 21 13.21 4.35 5.38
N GLY A 22 12.85 5.58 5.04
CA GLY A 22 12.23 5.97 3.78
C GLY A 22 13.13 5.73 2.57
N LEU A 23 14.44 6.06 2.67
CA LEU A 23 15.43 5.73 1.63
C LEU A 23 15.52 4.20 1.41
N MET A 24 15.49 3.41 2.47
CA MET A 24 15.48 1.95 2.36
C MET A 24 14.19 1.45 1.70
N LEU A 25 13.05 2.02 2.07
CA LEU A 25 11.75 1.67 1.49
C LEU A 25 11.65 2.04 0.00
N GLU A 26 12.27 3.15 -0.40
CA GLU A 26 12.41 3.55 -1.80
C GLU A 26 13.17 2.49 -2.61
N LYS A 27 14.26 1.93 -2.08
CA LYS A 27 14.98 0.83 -2.75
C LYS A 27 14.09 -0.40 -2.92
N ALA A 28 13.28 -0.75 -1.93
CA ALA A 28 12.30 -1.83 -2.04
C ALA A 28 11.24 -1.53 -3.11
N TYR A 29 10.76 -0.29 -3.21
CA TYR A 29 9.85 0.14 -4.27
C TYR A 29 10.49 0.02 -5.67
N GLN A 30 11.75 0.41 -5.84
CA GLN A 30 12.45 0.24 -7.12
C GLN A 30 12.58 -1.23 -7.51
N MET A 31 12.86 -2.12 -6.55
CA MET A 31 12.88 -3.56 -6.81
C MET A 31 11.51 -4.11 -7.22
N LEU A 32 10.45 -3.68 -6.55
CA LEU A 32 9.06 -4.03 -6.93
C LEU A 32 8.75 -3.61 -8.36
N LYS A 33 9.16 -2.39 -8.74
CA LYS A 33 8.99 -1.87 -10.10
C LYS A 33 9.68 -2.74 -11.14
N VAL A 34 10.96 -3.07 -10.93
CA VAL A 34 11.74 -3.92 -11.85
C VAL A 34 11.09 -5.30 -12.02
N GLN A 35 10.66 -5.93 -10.91
CA GLN A 35 9.98 -7.23 -10.96
C GLN A 35 8.72 -7.21 -11.83
N HIS A 36 7.96 -6.13 -11.79
CA HIS A 36 6.75 -5.99 -12.63
C HIS A 36 7.05 -5.61 -14.08
N GLU A 37 8.16 -4.92 -14.36
CA GLU A 37 8.62 -4.63 -15.71
C GLU A 37 9.12 -5.89 -16.43
N ASP A 38 9.86 -6.75 -15.72
CA ASP A 38 10.34 -8.03 -16.25
C ASP A 38 9.18 -8.94 -16.67
N VAL A 39 8.11 -8.99 -15.88
CA VAL A 39 6.89 -9.75 -16.21
C VAL A 39 6.21 -9.21 -17.48
N VAL A 40 6.15 -7.88 -17.65
CA VAL A 40 5.57 -7.27 -18.87
C VAL A 40 6.42 -7.62 -20.09
N TYR A 41 7.75 -7.57 -19.97
CA TYR A 41 8.67 -7.96 -21.04
C TYR A 41 8.48 -9.42 -21.47
N GLN A 42 8.47 -10.34 -20.51
CA GLN A 42 8.30 -11.78 -20.79
C GLN A 42 6.97 -12.06 -21.50
N ASN A 43 5.88 -11.45 -21.03
CA ASN A 43 4.54 -11.63 -21.60
C ASN A 43 4.36 -10.99 -22.99
N THR A 44 5.11 -9.92 -23.30
CA THR A 44 4.95 -9.16 -24.55
C THR A 44 5.86 -9.64 -25.67
N PHE A 45 7.08 -10.07 -25.35
CA PHE A 45 8.13 -10.31 -26.35
C PHE A 45 8.56 -11.78 -26.51
N ILE A 46 8.09 -12.71 -25.66
CA ILE A 46 8.42 -14.14 -25.72
C ILE A 46 7.19 -14.98 -26.13
N ARG A 47 6.34 -14.43 -27.01
CA ARG A 47 5.43 -15.24 -27.83
C ARG A 47 6.13 -15.56 -29.16
N PRO A 48 5.96 -16.77 -29.72
CA PRO A 48 6.71 -17.18 -30.91
C PRO A 48 6.50 -16.17 -32.04
N ARG A 49 7.62 -15.74 -32.64
CA ARG A 49 7.69 -14.77 -33.74
C ARG A 49 6.91 -15.30 -34.95
N SER A 50 5.63 -14.98 -35.08
CA SER A 50 4.99 -15.00 -36.39
C SER A 50 5.37 -13.72 -37.13
N ALA A 51 5.75 -13.90 -38.39
CA ALA A 51 6.53 -12.99 -39.19
C ALA A 51 5.77 -11.69 -39.58
N PHE A 52 5.93 -10.61 -38.82
CA PHE A 52 5.59 -9.26 -39.26
C PHE A 52 6.67 -8.26 -38.80
N PRO A 53 7.46 -7.67 -39.73
CA PRO A 53 8.70 -6.96 -39.39
C PRO A 53 8.51 -5.46 -39.10
N PHE A 54 7.35 -5.04 -38.58
CA PHE A 54 7.13 -3.64 -38.23
C PHE A 54 6.15 -3.47 -37.07
N ARG A 55 6.57 -3.92 -35.88
CA ARG A 55 5.91 -3.50 -34.63
C ARG A 55 6.78 -2.40 -34.03
N ARG A 56 6.25 -1.17 -33.97
CA ARG A 56 6.83 -0.09 -33.16
C ARG A 56 7.22 -0.70 -31.81
N SER A 57 8.49 -0.54 -31.41
CA SER A 57 8.92 -0.92 -30.06
C SER A 57 7.92 -0.32 -29.09
N PRO A 58 7.14 -1.12 -28.35
CA PRO A 58 6.28 -0.58 -27.32
C PRO A 58 7.20 0.23 -26.42
N SER A 59 6.90 1.51 -26.22
CA SER A 59 7.43 2.24 -25.08
C SER A 59 7.18 1.33 -23.88
N ILE A 60 8.25 0.80 -23.28
CA ILE A 60 8.09 -0.04 -22.09
C ILE A 60 7.43 0.85 -21.07
N VAL A 61 6.15 0.59 -20.82
CA VAL A 61 5.39 1.31 -19.81
C VAL A 61 6.00 0.88 -18.49
N SER A 62 6.89 1.71 -17.97
CA SER A 62 7.57 1.45 -16.71
C SER A 62 6.49 1.33 -15.63
N TRP A 63 6.52 0.24 -14.87
CA TRP A 63 5.51 0.02 -13.85
C TRP A 63 5.59 1.14 -12.79
N LYS A 64 4.44 1.65 -12.37
CA LYS A 64 4.34 2.68 -11.33
C LYS A 64 3.08 2.43 -10.52
N ALA A 65 3.17 2.62 -9.21
CA ALA A 65 2.00 2.69 -8.35
C ALA A 65 1.32 4.06 -8.46
N ASP A 66 0.00 4.07 -8.30
CA ASP A 66 -0.82 5.27 -8.40
C ASP A 66 -1.01 5.92 -7.02
N LEU A 67 -1.07 5.13 -5.95
CA LEU A 67 -1.36 5.62 -4.61
C LEU A 67 -0.60 4.86 -3.51
N LEU A 68 -0.18 5.60 -2.48
CA LEU A 68 0.29 5.06 -1.20
C LEU A 68 -0.82 5.19 -0.15
N VAL A 69 -1.02 4.13 0.63
CA VAL A 69 -1.97 4.08 1.75
C VAL A 69 -1.24 3.56 3.00
N PRO A 70 -1.10 4.35 4.07
CA PRO A 70 -0.45 3.89 5.28
C PRO A 70 -1.41 3.04 6.12
N VAL A 71 -0.89 2.01 6.79
CA VAL A 71 -1.67 1.27 7.80
C VAL A 71 -1.97 2.18 8.99
N PRO A 72 -3.24 2.31 9.43
CA PRO A 72 -3.57 3.14 10.59
C PRO A 72 -3.23 2.43 11.90
N VAL A 73 -2.84 3.22 12.90
CA VAL A 73 -2.66 2.78 14.28
C VAL A 73 -3.90 3.09 15.12
N SER A 74 -4.06 2.41 16.26
CA SER A 74 -5.14 2.71 17.21
C SER A 74 -4.80 3.97 18.02
N GLU A 75 -5.81 4.69 18.50
CA GLU A 75 -5.62 5.88 19.36
C GLU A 75 -4.64 5.67 20.52
N PRO A 76 -4.72 4.58 21.31
CA PRO A 76 -3.76 4.37 22.41
C PRO A 76 -2.31 4.22 21.93
N ARG A 77 -2.11 3.63 20.74
CA ARG A 77 -0.77 3.48 20.13
C ARG A 77 -0.27 4.79 19.56
N LEU A 78 -1.16 5.62 19.04
CA LEU A 78 -0.81 6.96 18.57
C LEU A 78 -0.33 7.81 19.75
N ILE A 79 -1.07 7.79 20.86
CA ILE A 79 -0.69 8.46 22.11
C ILE A 79 0.64 7.93 22.66
N GLU A 80 0.80 6.60 22.76
CA GLU A 80 2.03 5.96 23.27
C GLU A 80 3.27 6.36 22.45
N ARG A 81 3.13 6.46 21.13
CA ARG A 81 4.27 6.59 20.21
C ARG A 81 4.47 8.00 19.67
N GLY A 82 3.52 8.91 19.89
CA GLY A 82 3.51 10.27 19.36
C GLY A 82 3.09 10.40 17.89
N PHE A 83 3.24 9.36 17.07
CA PHE A 83 2.89 9.38 15.64
C PHE A 83 2.59 7.99 15.07
N ASN A 84 2.00 7.97 13.87
CA ASN A 84 1.82 6.76 13.06
C ASN A 84 3.08 6.48 12.22
N GLN A 85 3.83 5.44 12.57
CA GLN A 85 5.07 5.05 11.90
C GLN A 85 4.89 4.78 10.40
N ALA A 86 3.83 4.04 10.06
CA ALA A 86 3.54 3.67 8.68
C ALA A 86 3.24 4.91 7.83
N GLU A 87 2.54 5.88 8.41
CA GLU A 87 2.23 7.15 7.76
C GLU A 87 3.48 7.99 7.51
N ARG A 88 4.38 8.09 8.49
CA ARG A 88 5.66 8.81 8.32
C ARG A 88 6.55 8.14 7.26
N LEU A 89 6.59 6.80 7.21
CA LEU A 89 7.30 6.07 6.16
C LEU A 89 6.67 6.28 4.78
N ALA A 90 5.34 6.28 4.70
CA ALA A 90 4.62 6.53 3.46
C ALA A 90 4.82 7.96 2.97
N ALA A 91 4.90 8.95 3.87
CA ALA A 91 5.19 10.34 3.53
C ALA A 91 6.60 10.50 2.95
N GLU A 92 7.60 9.88 3.55
CA GLU A 92 8.96 9.84 2.99
C GLU A 92 9.00 9.18 1.61
N LEU A 93 8.31 8.06 1.44
CA LEU A 93 8.24 7.39 0.14
C LEU A 93 7.51 8.25 -0.90
N SER A 94 6.42 8.91 -0.51
CA SER A 94 5.66 9.83 -1.36
C SER A 94 6.55 10.98 -1.86
N TRP A 95 7.27 11.64 -0.94
CA TRP A 95 8.20 12.72 -1.27
C TRP A 95 9.29 12.29 -2.25
N ARG A 96 9.84 11.08 -2.09
CA ARG A 96 10.92 10.53 -2.94
C ARG A 96 10.45 10.09 -4.32
N THR A 97 9.23 9.57 -4.42
CA THR A 97 8.73 8.92 -5.64
C THR A 97 7.71 9.75 -6.42
N GLY A 98 7.18 10.81 -5.80
CA GLY A 98 6.07 11.60 -6.33
C GLY A 98 4.75 10.82 -6.42
N ILE A 99 4.61 9.70 -5.69
CA ILE A 99 3.34 8.95 -5.64
C ILE A 99 2.47 9.60 -4.56
N PRO A 100 1.21 9.97 -4.87
CA PRO A 100 0.28 10.52 -3.89
C PRO A 100 0.12 9.62 -2.66
N LEU A 101 -0.11 10.25 -1.51
CA LEU A 101 -0.37 9.59 -0.22
C LEU A 101 -1.77 9.98 0.25
N LEU A 102 -2.63 8.99 0.52
CA LEU A 102 -3.93 9.21 1.15
C LEU A 102 -4.12 8.26 2.36
N PRO A 103 -4.40 8.76 3.57
CA PRO A 103 -4.70 7.96 4.74
C PRO A 103 -6.15 7.45 4.70
N LEU A 104 -6.44 6.56 3.74
CA LEU A 104 -7.80 6.08 3.42
C LEU A 104 -8.47 5.28 4.53
N LEU A 105 -7.69 4.76 5.48
CA LEU A 105 -8.18 3.83 6.48
C LEU A 105 -8.07 4.42 7.88
N VAL A 106 -9.07 4.14 8.70
CA VAL A 106 -9.01 4.26 10.15
C VAL A 106 -9.04 2.88 10.79
N ARG A 107 -8.41 2.76 11.95
CA ARG A 107 -8.52 1.53 12.75
C ARG A 107 -9.77 1.64 13.62
N THR A 108 -10.80 0.89 13.28
CA THR A 108 -12.06 0.85 14.03
C THR A 108 -11.83 0.12 15.35
N HIS A 109 -11.94 0.83 16.48
CA HIS A 109 -11.98 0.22 17.80
C HIS A 109 -13.38 0.34 18.37
N HIS A 110 -14.12 -0.77 18.36
CA HIS A 110 -15.10 -1.23 19.36
C HIS A 110 -15.53 -2.65 18.94
N THR A 111 -14.69 -3.66 19.21
CA THR A 111 -15.24 -4.99 19.50
C THR A 111 -15.28 -5.06 21.01
N ASP A 112 -16.48 -5.05 21.58
CA ASP A 112 -16.71 -5.11 23.01
C ASP A 112 -15.88 -6.20 23.68
N LYS A 113 -15.48 -5.92 24.92
CA LYS A 113 -14.79 -6.82 25.86
C LYS A 113 -15.14 -8.29 25.62
N GLN A 114 -14.27 -9.07 24.97
CA GLN A 114 -14.39 -10.53 24.99
C GLN A 114 -13.02 -11.18 25.16
N SER A 115 -12.59 -11.19 26.42
CA SER A 115 -11.84 -12.32 26.99
C SER A 115 -12.58 -13.62 26.63
N PHE A 116 -11.87 -14.62 26.11
CA PHE A 116 -12.32 -15.99 25.71
C PHE A 116 -12.72 -16.26 24.24
N LYS A 117 -11.92 -15.85 23.24
CA LYS A 117 -12.21 -16.26 21.85
C LYS A 117 -11.04 -16.87 21.07
N GLY A 118 -11.34 -18.00 20.40
CA GLY A 118 -10.39 -18.92 19.76
C GLY A 118 -9.75 -18.40 18.46
N ARG A 119 -8.85 -19.20 17.87
CA ARG A 119 -8.05 -18.85 16.68
C ARG A 119 -8.91 -18.49 15.45
N ALA A 120 -10.07 -19.12 15.28
CA ALA A 120 -10.99 -18.87 14.17
C ALA A 120 -11.70 -17.51 14.27
N GLU A 121 -12.17 -17.13 15.47
CA GLU A 121 -12.84 -15.84 15.71
C GLU A 121 -11.87 -14.64 15.61
N ARG A 122 -10.59 -14.84 15.93
CA ARG A 122 -9.56 -13.82 15.67
C ARG A 122 -9.41 -13.50 14.18
N LEU A 123 -9.62 -14.49 13.31
CA LEU A 123 -9.51 -14.31 11.86
C LEU A 123 -10.71 -13.55 11.28
N THR A 124 -11.91 -13.75 11.82
CA THR A 124 -13.13 -13.02 11.42
C THR A 124 -13.18 -11.61 12.00
N ASN A 125 -12.78 -11.39 13.26
CA ASN A 125 -12.77 -10.05 13.86
C ASN A 125 -11.75 -9.11 13.18
N MET A 126 -10.66 -9.65 12.65
CA MET A 126 -9.71 -8.85 11.87
C MET A 126 -10.29 -8.34 10.54
N LYS A 127 -11.31 -8.98 9.98
CA LYS A 127 -11.95 -8.51 8.73
C LYS A 127 -12.67 -7.17 8.87
N HIS A 128 -12.95 -6.72 10.10
CA HIS A 128 -13.60 -5.43 10.38
C HIS A 128 -12.76 -4.51 11.27
N ALA A 129 -11.46 -4.79 11.43
CA ALA A 129 -10.55 -3.98 12.25
C ALA A 129 -10.14 -2.66 11.59
N PHE A 130 -10.41 -2.51 10.29
CA PHE A 130 -10.11 -1.32 9.50
C PHE A 130 -11.34 -0.93 8.69
N GLY A 131 -11.60 0.37 8.65
CA GLY A 131 -12.72 0.96 7.92
C GLY A 131 -12.29 2.19 7.14
N PRO A 132 -13.15 2.68 6.23
CA PRO A 132 -12.88 3.90 5.47
C PRO A 132 -12.77 5.10 6.41
N ASN A 133 -11.79 5.96 6.14
CA ASN A 133 -11.70 7.28 6.74
C ASN A 133 -12.70 8.21 6.05
N SER A 134 -13.84 8.47 6.70
CA SER A 134 -14.91 9.31 6.14
C SER A 134 -14.44 10.71 5.75
N SER A 135 -13.43 11.24 6.45
CA SER A 135 -12.91 12.60 6.22
C SER A 135 -12.13 12.73 4.90
N ILE A 136 -11.75 11.63 4.26
CA ILE A 136 -10.98 11.63 3.00
C ILE A 136 -11.72 10.91 1.85
N SER A 137 -12.94 10.41 2.09
CA SER A 137 -13.69 9.62 1.09
C SER A 137 -13.97 10.41 -0.19
N GLU A 138 -14.33 11.69 -0.06
CA GLU A 138 -14.60 12.58 -1.21
C GLU A 138 -13.32 12.88 -2.00
N ASP A 139 -12.23 13.22 -1.31
CA ASP A 139 -10.91 13.43 -1.92
C ASP A 139 -10.44 12.19 -2.68
N TYR A 140 -10.65 11.00 -2.10
CA TYR A 140 -10.30 9.74 -2.74
C TYR A 140 -11.10 9.49 -4.01
N PHE A 141 -12.43 9.71 -3.96
CA PHE A 141 -13.29 9.58 -5.13
C PHE A 141 -12.88 10.52 -6.26
N ASN A 142 -12.68 11.81 -5.93
CA ASN A 142 -12.24 12.82 -6.91
C ASN A 142 -10.89 12.45 -7.52
N TRP A 143 -9.95 11.96 -6.70
CA TRP A 143 -8.65 11.48 -7.17
C TRP A 143 -8.77 10.27 -8.11
N LEU A 144 -9.62 9.28 -7.78
CA LEU A 144 -9.87 8.11 -8.62
C LEU A 144 -10.42 8.50 -10.00
N MET A 145 -11.40 9.41 -10.03
CA MET A 145 -11.95 9.94 -11.29
C MET A 145 -10.86 10.63 -12.12
N GLY A 146 -10.01 11.42 -11.46
CA GLY A 146 -8.89 12.10 -12.12
C GLY A 146 -7.89 11.13 -12.73
N ILE A 147 -7.34 10.19 -11.94
CA ILE A 147 -6.27 9.30 -12.41
C ILE A 147 -6.75 8.36 -13.53
N THR A 148 -8.00 7.90 -13.45
CA THR A 148 -8.57 6.96 -14.44
C THR A 148 -8.95 7.65 -15.75
N ALA A 149 -9.27 8.95 -15.73
CA ALA A 149 -9.41 9.74 -16.96
C ALA A 149 -8.10 9.82 -17.77
N PHE A 150 -6.94 9.70 -17.12
CA PHE A 150 -5.62 9.65 -17.79
C PHE A 150 -5.19 8.24 -18.19
N HIS A 151 -5.95 7.20 -17.85
CA HIS A 151 -5.66 5.84 -18.30
C HIS A 151 -6.06 5.67 -19.77
N ASP A 152 -5.28 4.87 -20.51
CA ASP A 152 -5.63 4.52 -21.89
C ASP A 152 -6.98 3.79 -21.91
N THR A 153 -7.99 4.41 -22.51
CA THR A 153 -9.35 3.88 -22.59
C THR A 153 -9.42 2.59 -23.40
N ASN A 154 -8.44 2.32 -24.27
CA ASN A 154 -8.37 1.07 -25.03
C ASN A 154 -7.77 -0.08 -24.21
N TYR A 155 -7.02 0.24 -23.15
CA TYR A 155 -6.36 -0.74 -22.28
C TYR A 155 -6.51 -0.35 -20.80
N PRO A 156 -7.75 -0.37 -20.27
CA PRO A 156 -8.00 0.02 -18.90
C PRO A 156 -7.32 -0.95 -17.93
N ARG A 157 -6.36 -0.43 -17.16
CA ARG A 157 -5.69 -1.16 -16.08
C ARG A 157 -6.33 -0.86 -14.71
N PRO A 158 -6.26 -1.80 -13.76
CA PRO A 158 -6.58 -1.50 -12.37
C PRO A 158 -5.70 -0.36 -11.81
N VAL A 159 -6.25 0.37 -10.84
CA VAL A 159 -5.51 1.33 -10.02
C VAL A 159 -4.56 0.55 -9.12
N ARG A 160 -3.29 0.91 -9.12
CA ARG A 160 -2.23 0.21 -8.38
C ARG A 160 -1.99 0.94 -7.07
N ILE A 161 -2.34 0.29 -5.96
CA ILE A 161 -2.28 0.88 -4.62
C ILE A 161 -1.24 0.12 -3.79
N ILE A 162 -0.34 0.83 -3.12
CA ILE A 162 0.62 0.25 -2.18
C ILE A 162 0.19 0.56 -0.76
N ILE A 163 0.01 -0.49 0.04
CA ILE A 163 -0.14 -0.38 1.49
C ILE A 163 1.24 -0.35 2.14
N VAL A 164 1.49 0.67 2.97
CA VAL A 164 2.76 0.86 3.66
C VAL A 164 2.60 0.50 5.14
N ASP A 165 3.51 -0.33 5.66
CA ASP A 165 3.59 -0.67 7.09
C ASP A 165 5.06 -0.79 7.54
N ASP A 166 5.31 -0.81 8.84
CA ASP A 166 6.67 -0.92 9.37
C ASP A 166 7.18 -2.37 9.39
N ILE A 167 6.35 -3.33 9.81
CA ILE A 167 6.73 -4.74 9.99
C ILE A 167 5.64 -5.69 9.48
N TYR A 168 6.01 -6.55 8.53
CA TYR A 168 5.20 -7.68 8.09
C TYR A 168 5.37 -8.88 9.03
N THR A 169 4.25 -9.49 9.42
CA THR A 169 4.24 -10.70 10.27
C THR A 169 3.41 -11.80 9.62
N THR A 170 2.23 -12.11 10.15
CA THR A 170 1.28 -13.06 9.55
C THR A 170 0.61 -12.52 8.27
N GLY A 171 0.79 -11.23 7.99
CA GLY A 171 0.12 -10.50 6.92
C GLY A 171 -1.35 -10.20 7.19
N SER A 172 -1.89 -10.52 8.37
CA SER A 172 -3.31 -10.32 8.65
C SER A 172 -3.72 -8.85 8.61
N THR A 173 -2.88 -7.95 9.13
CA THR A 173 -3.08 -6.49 9.07
C THR A 173 -3.15 -6.00 7.63
N ILE A 174 -2.15 -6.34 6.81
CA ILE A 174 -2.08 -5.97 5.40
C ILE A 174 -3.29 -6.51 4.63
N ARG A 175 -3.66 -7.77 4.83
CA ARG A 175 -4.84 -8.37 4.17
C ARG A 175 -6.12 -7.65 4.53
N ALA A 176 -6.32 -7.31 5.81
CA ALA A 176 -7.51 -6.59 6.25
C ALA A 176 -7.57 -5.17 5.65
N CYS A 177 -6.44 -4.44 5.66
CA CYS A 177 -6.36 -3.12 5.02
C CYS A 177 -6.61 -3.20 3.51
N ALA A 178 -6.03 -4.20 2.83
CA ALA A 178 -6.22 -4.44 1.40
C ALA A 178 -7.68 -4.73 1.06
N GLU A 179 -8.35 -5.53 1.88
CA GLU A 179 -9.77 -5.82 1.70
C GLU A 179 -10.62 -4.55 1.81
N SER A 180 -10.41 -3.73 2.84
CA SER A 180 -11.13 -2.46 3.01
C SER A 180 -10.90 -1.50 1.82
N VAL A 181 -9.64 -1.33 1.38
CA VAL A 181 -9.31 -0.46 0.23
C VAL A 181 -9.91 -0.99 -1.06
N ARG A 182 -9.89 -2.31 -1.27
CA ARG A 182 -10.50 -2.93 -2.44
C ARG A 182 -12.00 -2.64 -2.49
N GLN A 183 -12.70 -2.87 -1.37
CA GLN A 183 -14.14 -2.59 -1.26
C GLN A 183 -14.46 -1.11 -1.51
N MET A 184 -13.67 -0.18 -0.97
CA MET A 184 -13.83 1.26 -1.24
C MET A 184 -13.70 1.58 -2.73
N THR A 185 -12.71 0.98 -3.40
CA THR A 185 -12.43 1.23 -4.82
C THR A 185 -13.50 0.62 -5.72
N GLU A 186 -13.94 -0.60 -5.40
CA GLU A 186 -15.03 -1.30 -6.09
C GLU A 186 -16.37 -0.58 -5.92
N ALA A 187 -16.65 -0.02 -4.74
CA ALA A 187 -17.85 0.80 -4.50
C ALA A 187 -17.90 2.06 -5.37
N CYS A 188 -16.74 2.56 -5.82
CA CYS A 188 -16.62 3.65 -6.79
C CYS A 188 -16.66 3.19 -8.25
N GLY A 189 -16.80 1.88 -8.52
CA GLY A 189 -16.84 1.31 -9.87
C GLY A 189 -15.48 1.04 -10.50
N PHE A 190 -14.39 1.08 -9.73
CA PHE A 190 -13.02 0.89 -10.22
C PHE A 190 -12.41 -0.43 -9.75
N ARG A 191 -11.47 -0.96 -10.53
CA ARG A 191 -10.66 -2.12 -10.15
C ARG A 191 -9.35 -1.66 -9.51
N SER A 192 -8.85 -2.40 -8.52
CA SER A 192 -7.56 -2.12 -7.88
C SER A 192 -6.65 -3.34 -7.79
N ASP A 193 -5.37 -3.16 -8.10
CA ASP A 193 -4.28 -4.08 -7.74
C ASP A 193 -3.61 -3.55 -6.47
N ILE A 194 -3.60 -4.36 -5.41
CA ILE A 194 -3.09 -3.95 -4.10
C ILE A 194 -1.78 -4.67 -3.79
N TYR A 195 -0.77 -3.88 -3.49
CA TYR A 195 0.58 -4.30 -3.11
C TYR A 195 0.86 -3.87 -1.68
N SER A 196 1.93 -4.40 -1.09
CA SER A 196 2.40 -3.95 0.21
C SER A 196 3.90 -3.73 0.22
N LEU A 197 4.32 -2.63 0.84
CA LEU A 197 5.72 -2.38 1.16
C LEU A 197 5.88 -2.29 2.68
N THR A 198 6.75 -3.14 3.21
CA THR A 198 7.06 -3.18 4.63
C THR A 198 8.55 -3.13 4.84
N TRP A 199 9.00 -2.41 5.86
CA TRP A 199 10.44 -2.27 6.10
C TRP A 199 11.11 -3.57 6.55
N ALA A 200 10.45 -4.35 7.41
CA ALA A 200 10.93 -5.66 7.84
C ALA A 200 9.85 -6.73 7.75
N ARG A 201 10.29 -8.00 7.77
CA ARG A 201 9.45 -9.17 8.05
C ARG A 201 9.94 -9.88 9.31
N SER A 202 9.03 -10.41 10.13
CA SER A 202 9.34 -11.26 11.29
C SER A 202 8.92 -12.70 11.08
#